data_AF-A0A951LA62-F1
#
_entry.id   AF-A0A951LA62-F1
#
_cell.length_a   1.000
_cell.length_b   1.000
_cell.length_c   1.000
_cell.angle_alpha   90.00
_cell.angle_beta   90.00
_cell.angle_gamma   90.00
#
_symmetry.space_group_name_H-M   'P 1'
#
loop_
_entity.id
_entity.type
_entity.pdbx_description
1 polymer ?
#
loop_
_entity_poly.entity_id
_entity_poly.type
_entity_poly.pdbx_seq_one_letter_code
_entity_poly.pdbx_strand_id
1 'polypeptide(L)'
;MPKATRVSTTSRYHNHSLGDLADEHGTICAQIADLESRRKAIGAALISRGVTAADGALFHAIVIPATSACTIDRKAIESAMGEAWLSRYLKWSTRSGYVKTTARAAAVVRLAA
;
A
#
# COMPACT_ATOMS: atom_id res chain seq x y z
N MET A 1 38.22 -16.00 -33.47
CA MET A 1 36.99 -15.34 -32.99
C MET A 1 36.40 -16.15 -31.85
N PRO A 2 36.09 -15.56 -30.69
CA PRO A 2 35.42 -16.30 -29.63
C PRO A 2 33.97 -16.59 -30.05
N LYS A 3 33.58 -17.86 -29.99
CA LYS A 3 32.22 -18.32 -30.30
C LYS A 3 31.30 -17.83 -29.17
N ALA A 4 30.28 -17.04 -29.51
CA ALA A 4 29.32 -16.55 -28.54
C ALA A 4 28.57 -17.75 -27.91
N THR A 5 28.83 -18.02 -26.63
CA THR A 5 28.05 -19.00 -25.86
C THR A 5 26.66 -18.42 -25.64
N ARG A 6 25.68 -18.91 -26.41
CA ARG A 6 24.28 -18.53 -26.26
C ARG A 6 23.77 -19.16 -24.96
N VAL A 7 23.80 -18.40 -23.86
CA VAL A 7 23.08 -18.77 -22.65
C VAL A 7 21.60 -18.64 -22.99
N SER A 8 20.93 -19.75 -23.28
CA SER A 8 19.48 -19.77 -23.31
C SER A 8 19.03 -19.56 -21.87
N THR A 9 18.56 -18.35 -21.55
CA THR A 9 17.90 -18.04 -20.29
C THR A 9 16.55 -18.73 -20.30
N THR A 10 16.54 -20.05 -20.19
CA THR A 10 15.33 -20.85 -20.18
C THR A 10 14.54 -20.44 -18.94
N SER A 11 13.33 -19.91 -19.13
CA SER A 11 12.48 -19.44 -18.04
C SER A 11 12.38 -20.51 -16.95
N ARG A 12 12.35 -20.12 -15.67
CA ARG A 12 12.15 -21.07 -14.56
C ARG A 12 10.92 -21.96 -14.77
N TYR A 13 9.92 -21.44 -15.48
CA TYR A 13 8.65 -22.10 -15.73
C TYR A 13 8.59 -22.86 -17.06
N HIS A 14 9.71 -23.02 -17.78
CA HIS A 14 9.71 -23.59 -19.15
C HIS A 14 9.14 -25.01 -19.26
N ASN A 15 9.14 -25.78 -18.17
CA ASN A 15 8.59 -27.14 -18.12
C ASN A 15 7.24 -27.23 -17.38
N HIS A 16 6.66 -26.12 -16.93
CA HIS A 16 5.40 -26.16 -16.20
C HIS A 16 4.22 -26.29 -17.17
N SER A 17 3.22 -27.10 -16.81
CA SER A 17 1.94 -27.07 -17.51
C SER A 17 1.20 -25.77 -17.20
N LEU A 18 0.17 -25.45 -18.00
CA LEU A 18 -0.70 -24.30 -17.70
C LEU A 18 -1.43 -24.45 -16.36
N GLY A 19 -1.73 -25.70 -15.96
CA GLY A 19 -2.31 -26.00 -14.65
C GLY A 19 -1.34 -25.67 -13.52
N ASP A 20 -0.09 -26.14 -13.62
CA ASP A 20 0.94 -25.89 -12.60
C ASP A 20 1.20 -24.38 -12.43
N LEU A 21 1.23 -23.64 -13.53
CA LEU A 21 1.37 -22.18 -13.52
C LEU A 21 0.18 -21.50 -12.82
N ALA A 22 -1.04 -21.96 -13.06
CA ALA A 22 -2.24 -21.40 -12.44
C ALA A 22 -2.25 -21.67 -10.93
N ASP A 23 -1.86 -22.87 -10.51
CA ASP A 23 -1.80 -23.25 -9.09
C ASP A 23 -0.69 -22.50 -8.34
N GLU A 24 0.50 -22.37 -8.93
CA GLU A 24 1.61 -21.60 -8.35
C GLU A 24 1.23 -20.11 -8.23
N HIS A 25 0.65 -19.53 -9.29
CA HIS A 25 0.18 -18.16 -9.27
C HIS A 25 -0.92 -17.96 -8.21
N GLY A 26 -1.91 -18.85 -8.16
CA GLY A 26 -2.99 -18.81 -7.16
C GLY A 26 -2.48 -18.91 -5.73
N THR A 27 -1.49 -19.78 -5.50
CA THR A 27 -0.81 -19.92 -4.20
C THR A 27 -0.14 -18.62 -3.78
N ILE A 28 0.59 -17.97 -4.69
CA ILE A 28 1.22 -16.67 -4.43
C ILE A 28 0.16 -15.59 -4.16
N CYS A 29 -0.93 -15.55 -4.92
CA CYS A 29 -2.03 -14.62 -4.65
C CYS A 29 -2.62 -14.80 -3.26
N ALA A 30 -2.84 -16.05 -2.82
CA ALA A 30 -3.34 -16.35 -1.48
C ALA A 30 -2.36 -15.89 -0.38
N GLN A 31 -1.06 -16.12 -0.58
CA GLN A 31 -0.02 -15.66 0.35
C GLN A 31 0.05 -14.13 0.42
N ILE A 32 -0.06 -13.44 -0.72
CA ILE A 32 -0.10 -11.96 -0.76
C ILE A 32 -1.33 -11.46 0.01
N ALA A 33 -2.50 -12.06 -0.21
CA ALA A 33 -3.72 -11.66 0.47
C ALA A 33 -3.61 -11.83 2.01
N ASP A 34 -3.02 -12.92 2.48
CA ASP A 34 -2.75 -13.13 3.91
C ASP A 34 -1.78 -12.08 4.48
N LEU A 35 -0.66 -11.84 3.79
CA LEU A 35 0.32 -10.83 4.19
C LEU A 35 -0.27 -9.42 4.22
N GLU A 36 -1.10 -9.06 3.24
CA GLU A 36 -1.81 -7.78 3.21
C GLU A 36 -2.82 -7.66 4.36
N SER A 37 -3.56 -8.73 4.65
CA SER A 37 -4.49 -8.79 5.79
C SER A 37 -3.75 -8.56 7.11
N ARG A 38 -2.66 -9.30 7.33
CA ARG A 38 -1.82 -9.17 8.52
C ARG A 38 -1.21 -7.77 8.64
N ARG A 39 -0.73 -7.20 7.53
CA ARG A 39 -0.21 -5.83 7.48
C ARG A 39 -1.29 -4.81 7.88
N LYS A 40 -2.50 -4.94 7.35
CA LYS A 40 -3.64 -4.08 7.70
C LYS A 40 -4.01 -4.19 9.19
N ALA A 41 -4.04 -5.41 9.74
CA ALA A 41 -4.32 -5.63 11.16
C ALA A 41 -3.28 -4.96 12.08
N ILE A 42 -1.99 -5.06 11.75
CA ILE A 42 -0.92 -4.36 12.48
C ILE A 42 -1.08 -2.84 12.38
N GLY A 43 -1.39 -2.33 11.18
CA GLY A 43 -1.67 -0.90 10.98
C GLY A 43 -2.84 -0.40 11.82
N ALA A 44 -3.94 -1.15 11.86
CA ALA A 44 -5.09 -0.85 12.70
C ALA A 44 -4.73 -0.83 14.20
N ALA A 45 -3.89 -1.77 14.65
CA ALA A 45 -3.40 -1.81 16.04
C ALA A 45 -2.50 -0.61 16.39
N LEU A 46 -1.73 -0.08 15.43
CA LEU A 46 -0.96 1.16 15.64
C LEU A 46 -1.89 2.37 15.75
N ILE A 47 -2.89 2.46 14.87
CA ILE A 47 -3.91 3.53 14.89
C ILE A 47 -4.69 3.49 16.20
N SER A 48 -5.14 2.31 16.66
CA SER A 48 -5.93 2.16 17.87
C SER A 48 -5.17 2.53 19.15
N ARG A 49 -3.84 2.52 19.10
CA ARG A 49 -2.97 2.97 20.21
C ARG A 49 -2.75 4.48 20.23
N GLY A 50 -3.26 5.22 19.25
CA GLY A 50 -3.20 6.69 19.22
C GLY A 50 -1.80 7.27 19.02
N VAL A 51 -0.82 6.46 18.59
CA VAL A 51 0.53 6.94 18.29
C VAL A 51 0.56 7.64 16.94
N THR A 52 1.30 8.75 16.83
CA THR A 52 1.49 9.46 15.56
C THR A 52 2.66 8.91 14.76
N ALA A 53 3.69 8.40 15.45
CA ALA A 53 4.81 7.69 14.87
C ALA A 53 5.37 6.66 15.85
N ALA A 54 6.06 5.64 15.33
CA ALA A 54 6.74 4.63 16.12
C ALA A 54 8.02 4.13 15.41
N ASP A 55 9.09 3.95 16.18
CA ASP A 55 10.35 3.41 15.68
C ASP A 55 10.55 1.96 16.10
N GLY A 56 10.80 1.11 15.12
CA GLY A 56 11.36 -0.22 15.31
C GLY A 56 12.87 -0.23 15.08
N ALA A 57 13.50 -1.39 15.29
CA ALA A 57 14.93 -1.58 15.05
C ALA A 57 15.32 -1.29 13.60
N LEU A 58 14.46 -1.65 12.64
CA LEU A 58 14.74 -1.53 11.20
C LEU A 58 13.85 -0.52 10.48
N PHE A 59 12.66 -0.24 11.00
CA PHE A 59 11.64 0.54 10.29
C PHE A 59 11.08 1.66 11.16
N HIS A 60 10.72 2.76 10.53
CA HIS A 60 9.96 3.85 11.10
C HIS A 60 8.53 3.81 10.56
N ALA A 61 7.53 3.94 11.43
CA ALA A 61 6.12 3.96 11.07
C ALA A 61 5.51 5.32 11.41
N ILE A 62 4.73 5.87 10.49
CA ILE A 62 3.94 7.11 10.66
C ILE A 62 2.48 6.75 10.49
N VAL A 63 1.65 7.13 11.46
CA VAL A 63 0.21 7.00 11.39
C VAL A 63 -0.36 8.25 10.76
N ILE A 64 -1.04 8.08 9.62
CA ILE A 64 -1.76 9.14 8.94
C ILE A 64 -3.22 9.04 9.39
N PRO A 65 -3.76 10.05 10.09
CA PRO A 65 -5.07 9.98 10.68
C PRO A 65 -6.16 9.92 9.61
N ALA A 66 -7.33 9.39 10.01
CA ALA A 66 -8.52 9.52 9.18
C ALA A 66 -8.83 10.99 8.99
N THR A 67 -9.01 11.41 7.74
CA THR A 67 -9.27 12.81 7.38
C THR A 67 -10.52 12.89 6.54
N SER A 68 -11.43 13.76 6.94
CA SER A 68 -12.57 14.16 6.11
C SER A 68 -12.06 15.16 5.09
N ALA A 69 -11.93 14.73 3.84
CA ALA A 69 -11.43 15.57 2.77
C ALA A 69 -12.59 15.99 1.88
N CYS A 70 -12.76 17.30 1.72
CA CYS A 70 -13.49 17.90 0.61
C CYS A 70 -12.45 18.46 -0.36
N THR A 71 -12.37 17.91 -1.56
CA THR A 71 -11.38 18.31 -2.57
C THR A 71 -11.80 19.56 -3.37
N ILE A 72 -12.97 20.11 -3.09
CA ILE A 72 -13.53 21.29 -3.76
C ILE A 72 -13.63 22.47 -2.79
N ASP A 73 -13.39 23.67 -3.30
CA ASP A 73 -13.43 24.90 -2.51
C ASP A 73 -14.88 25.20 -2.08
N ARG A 74 -15.19 24.82 -0.84
CA ARG A 74 -16.50 25.04 -0.24
C ARG A 74 -16.90 26.51 -0.29
N LYS A 75 -15.99 27.43 0.03
CA LYS A 75 -16.31 28.86 0.15
C LYS A 75 -16.67 29.47 -1.20
N ALA A 76 -15.94 29.09 -2.24
CA ALA A 76 -16.25 29.52 -3.60
C ALA A 76 -17.63 29.00 -4.07
N ILE A 77 -17.96 27.75 -3.76
CA ILE A 77 -19.26 27.15 -4.13
C ILE A 77 -20.40 27.76 -3.31
N GLU A 78 -20.19 27.99 -2.02
CA GLU A 78 -21.17 28.66 -1.15
C GLU A 78 -21.51 30.06 -1.69
N SER A 79 -20.50 30.82 -2.10
CA SER A 79 -20.66 32.14 -2.73
C SER A 79 -21.43 32.09 -4.05
N ALA A 80 -21.19 31.06 -4.88
CA ALA A 80 -21.81 30.94 -6.20
C ALA A 80 -23.22 30.32 -6.19
N MET A 81 -23.48 29.35 -5.30
CA MET A 81 -24.68 28.50 -5.34
C MET A 81 -25.50 28.50 -4.04
N GLY A 82 -24.95 29.03 -2.94
CA GLY A 82 -25.60 29.09 -1.64
C GLY A 82 -25.53 27.80 -0.83
N GLU A 83 -25.75 27.92 0.48
CA GLU A 83 -25.67 26.81 1.44
C GLU A 83 -26.72 25.71 1.18
N ALA A 84 -27.87 26.05 0.61
CA ALA A 84 -28.91 25.10 0.25
C ALA A 84 -28.44 24.08 -0.80
N TRP A 85 -27.62 24.51 -1.75
CA TRP A 85 -27.03 23.63 -2.75
C TRP A 85 -25.96 22.72 -2.12
N LEU A 86 -25.07 23.30 -1.29
CA LEU A 86 -24.05 22.55 -0.57
C LEU A 86 -24.66 21.45 0.30
N SER A 87 -25.70 21.76 1.06
CA SER A 87 -26.38 20.79 1.93
C SER A 87 -26.95 19.60 1.16
N ARG A 88 -27.37 19.81 -0.09
CA ARG A 88 -27.99 18.78 -0.92
C ARG A 88 -26.98 17.91 -1.67
N TYR A 89 -25.84 18.48 -2.06
CA TYR A 89 -24.92 17.83 -3.01
C TYR A 89 -23.48 17.66 -2.50
N LEU A 90 -23.03 18.46 -1.52
CA LEU A 90 -21.67 18.34 -0.98
C LEU A 90 -21.58 17.09 -0.10
N LYS A 91 -20.91 16.07 -0.60
CA LYS A 91 -20.63 14.85 0.15
C LYS A 91 -19.22 14.88 0.69
N TRP A 92 -19.09 14.74 2.00
CA TRP A 92 -17.79 14.55 2.65
C TRP A 92 -17.40 13.09 2.53
N SER A 93 -16.20 12.84 2.00
CA SER A 93 -15.60 11.52 2.06
C SER A 93 -14.65 11.45 3.25
N THR A 94 -14.86 10.49 4.13
CA THR A 94 -13.90 10.16 5.17
C THR A 94 -12.87 9.21 4.59
N ARG A 95 -11.63 9.66 4.49
CA ARG A 95 -10.52 8.75 4.20
C ARG A 95 -10.15 8.02 5.47
N SER A 96 -10.09 6.69 5.40
CA SER A 96 -9.61 5.87 6.52
C SER A 96 -8.16 6.24 6.83
N GLY A 97 -7.82 6.25 8.12
CA GLY A 97 -6.42 6.40 8.53
C GLY A 97 -5.60 5.20 8.06
N TYR A 98 -4.33 5.43 7.77
CA TYR A 98 -3.42 4.37 7.33
C TYR A 98 -2.02 4.57 7.89
N VAL A 99 -1.22 3.51 7.88
CA VAL A 99 0.16 3.55 8.36
C VAL A 99 1.13 3.50 7.18
N LYS A 100 2.04 4.47 7.16
CA LYS A 100 3.17 4.49 6.22
C LYS A 100 4.42 4.00 6.95
N THR A 101 5.17 3.11 6.33
CA THR A 101 6.40 2.56 6.90
C THR A 101 7.57 2.88 5.97
N THR A 102 8.69 3.32 6.53
CA THR A 102 9.95 3.56 5.82
C THR A 102 11.08 2.81 6.49
N ALA A 103 12.03 2.29 5.70
CA ALA A 103 13.25 1.71 6.26
C ALA A 103 14.09 2.80 6.91
N ARG A 104 14.70 2.50 8.06
CA ARG A 104 15.71 3.36 8.67
C ARG A 104 17.01 3.23 7.88
N ALA A 105 17.82 4.28 7.83
CA ALA A 105 19.06 4.29 7.03
C ALA A 105 19.98 3.08 7.32
N ALA A 106 20.08 2.66 8.59
CA ALA A 106 20.86 1.49 9.00
C ALA A 106 20.24 0.13 8.56
N ALA A 107 18.93 0.08 8.30
CA ALA A 107 18.23 -1.12 7.87
C ALA A 107 18.34 -1.37 6.35
N VAL A 108 18.42 -0.29 5.56
CA VAL A 108 18.61 -0.38 4.11
C VAL A 108 19.92 -1.13 3.77
N VAL A 109 20.97 -0.91 4.58
CA VAL A 109 22.27 -1.60 4.44
C VAL A 109 22.18 -3.11 4.71
N ARG A 110 21.24 -3.55 5.55
CA ARG A 110 21.07 -4.98 5.91
C ARG A 110 20.14 -5.76 4.99
N LEU A 111 19.19 -5.09 4.33
CA LEU A 111 18.26 -5.74 3.39
C LEU A 111 18.86 -5.91 1.99
N ALA A 112 19.96 -5.20 1.70
CA ALA A 112 20.70 -5.28 0.44
C ALA A 112 21.91 -6.23 0.48
N ALA A 113 22.15 -6.89 1.62
CA ALA A 113 23.22 -7.88 1.83
C ALA A 113 22.63 -9.29 1.88
#